data_AF-A0A9E4SXD4-F1
#
_entry.id   AF-A0A9E4SXD4-F1
#
_cell.length_a   1.000
_cell.length_b   1.000
_cell.length_c   1.000
_cell.angle_alpha   90.00
_cell.angle_beta   90.00
_cell.angle_gamma   90.00
#
_symmetry.space_group_name_H-M   'P 1'
#
loop_
_entity.id
_entity.type
_entity.pdbx_description
1 polymer ?
#
loop_
_entity_poly.entity_id
_entity_poly.type
_entity_poly.pdbx_seq_one_letter_code
_entity_poly.pdbx_strand_id
1 'polypeptide(L)'
;RFVSMAVGAQFLSFVGNSSVRFLIPFYLQAVLRYSPQQIGLIIVPSAIAMIVAGPISGRLSDRYGLRRFTVGGLVLSTAGLLILSTLTESSPVMLVIVALVFQMSGNGTFYPPNNASILGSVPESKYGVMSGFVNLIRNAGNITGIAVGTAIVTATMASLGFLPSLSAVSEVGGEEIITAFVAGLRITYKIMATLMVASMVLSFIRGGGQGTPANEPSAEATRPASTA
;
A
#
# COMPACT_ATOMS: atom_id res chain seq x y z
N ARG A 1 -12.62 -18.71 1.79
CA ARG A 1 -13.30 -17.43 2.15
C ARG A 1 -12.34 -16.46 2.83
N PHE A 2 -11.70 -16.83 3.94
CA PHE A 2 -10.75 -15.96 4.67
C PHE A 2 -9.52 -15.52 3.85
N VAL A 3 -8.84 -16.47 3.19
CA VAL A 3 -7.68 -16.19 2.31
C VAL A 3 -8.05 -15.26 1.16
N SER A 4 -9.20 -15.51 0.50
CA SER A 4 -9.67 -14.70 -0.63
C SER A 4 -9.89 -13.23 -0.24
N MET A 5 -10.43 -12.96 0.94
CA MET A 5 -10.60 -11.58 1.45
C MET A 5 -9.26 -10.91 1.78
N ALA A 6 -8.32 -11.66 2.36
CA ALA A 6 -6.98 -11.17 2.67
C ALA A 6 -6.18 -10.81 1.41
N VAL A 7 -6.28 -11.66 0.39
CA VAL A 7 -5.67 -11.45 -0.93
C VAL A 7 -6.37 -10.31 -1.68
N GLY A 8 -7.69 -10.21 -1.60
CA GLY A 8 -8.44 -9.10 -2.21
C GLY A 8 -8.08 -7.74 -1.59
N ALA A 9 -8.02 -7.67 -0.25
CA ALA A 9 -7.53 -6.48 0.45
C ALA A 9 -6.09 -6.15 0.05
N GLN A 10 -5.21 -7.16 0.02
CA GLN A 10 -3.82 -7.00 -0.42
C GLN A 10 -3.74 -6.41 -1.85
N PHE A 11 -4.52 -6.94 -2.78
CA PHE A 11 -4.55 -6.47 -4.17
C PHE A 11 -5.00 -5.01 -4.25
N LEU A 12 -6.13 -4.67 -3.64
CA LEU A 12 -6.64 -3.29 -3.62
C LEU A 12 -5.66 -2.31 -2.96
N SER A 13 -4.98 -2.74 -1.89
CA SER A 13 -3.93 -1.95 -1.25
C SER A 13 -2.75 -1.70 -2.19
N PHE A 14 -2.32 -2.69 -2.96
CA PHE A 14 -1.27 -2.47 -3.95
C PHE A 14 -1.72 -1.54 -5.08
N VAL A 15 -2.94 -1.70 -5.59
CA VAL A 15 -3.49 -0.76 -6.58
C VAL A 15 -3.51 0.68 -6.04
N GLY A 16 -4.05 0.88 -4.84
CA GLY A 16 -4.19 2.21 -4.24
C GLY A 16 -2.86 2.91 -3.90
N ASN A 17 -1.80 2.16 -3.56
CA ASN A 17 -0.53 2.78 -3.16
C ASN A 17 0.45 3.00 -4.33
N SER A 18 0.29 2.31 -5.46
CA SER A 18 1.38 2.21 -6.44
C SER A 18 1.56 3.43 -7.32
N SER A 19 0.46 4.14 -7.61
CA SER A 19 0.50 5.40 -8.35
C SER A 19 1.32 6.46 -7.63
N VAL A 20 1.40 6.43 -6.29
CA VAL A 20 2.14 7.42 -5.49
C VAL A 20 3.64 7.32 -5.78
N ARG A 21 4.20 6.10 -5.76
CA ARG A 21 5.61 5.86 -6.04
C ARG A 21 6.02 6.33 -7.43
N PHE A 22 5.09 6.25 -8.38
CA PHE A 22 5.34 6.64 -9.76
C PHE A 22 5.16 8.14 -9.99
N LEU A 23 4.09 8.75 -9.47
CA LEU A 23 3.71 10.13 -9.79
C LEU A 23 4.37 11.18 -8.89
N ILE A 24 4.74 10.85 -7.65
CA ILE A 24 5.37 11.82 -6.74
C ILE A 24 6.71 12.36 -7.26
N PRO A 25 7.61 11.54 -7.85
CA PRO A 25 8.81 12.07 -8.47
C PRO A 25 8.53 13.11 -9.55
N PHE A 26 7.51 12.90 -10.41
CA PHE A 26 7.10 13.90 -11.40
C PHE A 26 6.59 15.18 -10.75
N TYR A 27 5.79 15.06 -9.68
CA TYR A 27 5.33 16.23 -8.93
C TYR A 27 6.49 17.01 -8.31
N LEU A 28 7.41 16.34 -7.61
CA LEU A 28 8.55 17.00 -6.97
C LEU A 28 9.50 17.62 -7.99
N GLN A 29 9.71 16.98 -9.15
CA GLN A 29 10.63 17.45 -10.18
C GLN A 29 10.02 18.56 -11.03
N ALA A 30 8.83 18.35 -11.59
CA ALA A 30 8.26 19.26 -12.57
C ALA A 30 7.46 20.40 -11.94
N VAL A 31 6.83 20.16 -10.78
CA VAL A 31 6.01 21.17 -10.08
C VAL A 31 6.86 21.92 -9.06
N LEU A 32 7.48 21.20 -8.10
CA LEU A 32 8.28 21.84 -7.05
C LEU A 32 9.73 22.10 -7.43
N ARG A 33 10.15 21.73 -8.65
CA ARG A 33 11.48 22.01 -9.22
C ARG A 33 12.67 21.47 -8.41
N TYR A 34 12.47 20.36 -7.68
CA TYR A 34 13.56 19.68 -6.99
C TYR A 34 14.42 18.86 -7.95
N SER A 35 15.73 18.82 -7.70
CA SER A 35 16.65 17.95 -8.43
C SER A 35 16.42 16.47 -8.09
N PRO A 36 16.83 15.52 -8.96
CA PRO A 36 16.72 14.09 -8.66
C PRO A 36 17.38 13.68 -7.34
N GLN A 37 18.49 14.32 -6.97
CA GLN A 37 19.17 14.07 -5.69
C GLN A 37 18.32 14.51 -4.51
N GLN A 38 17.68 15.69 -4.59
CA GLN A 38 16.78 16.19 -3.55
C GLN A 38 15.53 15.32 -3.42
N ILE A 39 14.97 14.86 -4.53
CA ILE A 39 13.81 13.94 -4.55
C ILE A 39 14.13 12.65 -3.81
N GLY A 40 15.32 12.09 -4.03
CA GLY A 40 15.80 10.93 -3.27
C GLY A 40 15.77 11.18 -1.76
N LEU A 41 16.33 12.30 -1.31
CA LEU A 41 16.34 12.69 0.11
C LEU A 41 14.94 12.93 0.68
N ILE A 42 14.00 13.48 -0.09
CA ILE A 42 12.62 13.72 0.31
C ILE A 42 11.85 12.41 0.53
N ILE A 43 12.15 11.37 -0.26
CA ILE A 43 11.46 10.08 -0.18
C ILE A 43 12.02 9.21 0.96
N VAL A 44 13.31 9.34 1.31
CA VAL A 44 14.00 8.54 2.34
C VAL A 44 13.24 8.43 3.67
N PRO A 45 12.71 9.52 4.28
CA PRO A 45 11.94 9.44 5.52
C PRO A 45 10.78 8.45 5.46
N SER A 46 10.09 8.36 4.33
CA SER A 46 8.98 7.43 4.15
C SER A 46 9.43 5.97 4.10
N ALA A 47 10.59 5.69 3.48
CA ALA A 47 11.18 4.36 3.47
C ALA A 47 11.61 3.92 4.89
N ILE A 48 12.22 4.84 5.66
CA ILE A 48 12.54 4.61 7.08
C ILE A 48 11.26 4.30 7.86
N ALA A 49 10.21 5.08 7.64
CA ALA A 49 8.93 4.90 8.32
C ALA A 49 8.31 3.51 8.04
N MET A 50 8.42 3.00 6.81
CA MET A 50 8.01 1.63 6.47
C MET A 50 8.90 0.57 7.14
N ILE A 51 10.23 0.74 7.08
CA ILE A 51 11.21 -0.18 7.68
C ILE A 51 10.98 -0.32 9.18
N VAL A 52 10.66 0.77 9.88
CA VAL A 52 10.40 0.77 11.31
C VAL A 52 9.02 0.20 11.64
N ALA A 53 7.98 0.62 10.91
CA ALA A 53 6.61 0.15 11.15
C ALA A 53 6.42 -1.35 10.88
N GLY A 54 7.19 -1.93 9.94
CA GLY A 54 7.14 -3.34 9.58
C GLY A 54 7.34 -4.29 10.76
N PRO A 55 8.54 -4.37 11.36
CA PRO A 55 8.82 -5.25 12.48
C PRO A 55 8.00 -4.92 13.73
N ILE A 56 7.71 -3.64 13.97
CA ILE A 56 6.89 -3.22 15.13
C ILE A 56 5.48 -3.78 15.01
N SER A 57 4.84 -3.58 13.85
CA SER A 57 3.49 -4.08 13.62
C SER A 57 3.43 -5.61 13.61
N GLY A 58 4.42 -6.29 13.02
CA GLY A 58 4.51 -7.75 13.06
C GLY A 58 4.50 -8.28 14.50
N ARG A 59 5.47 -7.86 15.32
CA ARG A 59 5.59 -8.31 16.71
C ARG A 59 4.37 -7.97 17.57
N LEU A 60 3.84 -6.75 17.43
CA LEU A 60 2.67 -6.34 18.19
C LEU A 60 1.39 -7.05 17.72
N SER A 61 1.30 -7.38 16.44
CA SER A 61 0.17 -8.10 15.88
C SER A 61 0.09 -9.56 16.34
N ASP A 62 1.23 -10.20 16.59
CA ASP A 62 1.28 -11.54 17.18
C ASP A 62 0.71 -11.53 18.61
N ARG A 63 0.89 -10.44 19.36
CA ARG A 63 0.41 -10.30 20.75
C ARG A 63 -1.03 -9.78 20.86
N TYR A 64 -1.41 -8.80 20.04
CA TYR A 64 -2.68 -8.07 20.18
C TYR A 64 -3.69 -8.37 19.05
N GLY A 65 -3.33 -9.29 18.15
CA GLY A 65 -4.16 -9.75 17.05
C GLY A 65 -3.95 -8.99 15.74
N LEU A 66 -3.96 -9.74 14.63
CA LEU A 66 -3.65 -9.25 13.28
C LEU A 66 -4.60 -8.13 12.80
N ARG A 67 -5.90 -8.23 13.10
CA ARG A 67 -6.95 -7.36 12.54
C ARG A 67 -6.74 -5.87 12.87
N ARG A 68 -6.29 -5.56 14.08
CA ARG A 68 -6.10 -4.16 14.53
C ARG A 68 -5.01 -3.47 13.73
N PHE A 69 -3.92 -4.19 13.45
CA PHE A 69 -2.80 -3.66 12.67
C PHE A 69 -3.11 -3.63 11.18
N THR A 70 -3.82 -4.62 10.64
CA THR A 70 -4.22 -4.54 9.22
C THR A 70 -5.17 -3.37 8.96
N VAL A 71 -6.22 -3.20 9.76
CA VAL A 71 -7.16 -2.08 9.59
C VAL A 71 -6.48 -0.75 9.90
N GLY A 72 -5.70 -0.66 10.99
CA GLY A 72 -4.97 0.55 11.35
C GLY A 72 -3.97 0.99 10.29
N GLY A 73 -3.22 0.06 9.71
CA GLY A 73 -2.29 0.35 8.60
C GLY A 73 -3.00 0.89 7.36
N LEU A 74 -4.20 0.39 7.05
CA LEU A 74 -5.02 0.91 5.95
C LEU A 74 -5.57 2.30 6.24
N VAL A 75 -5.95 2.59 7.49
CA VAL A 75 -6.33 3.95 7.92
C VAL A 75 -5.17 4.93 7.72
N LEU A 76 -3.97 4.59 8.20
CA LEU A 76 -2.77 5.42 8.00
C LEU A 76 -2.46 5.63 6.51
N SER A 77 -2.55 4.56 5.71
CA SER A 77 -2.31 4.62 4.27
C SER A 77 -3.31 5.53 3.56
N THR A 78 -4.58 5.42 3.92
CA THR A 78 -5.66 6.26 3.40
C THR A 78 -5.46 7.71 3.80
N ALA A 79 -5.08 8.00 5.05
CA ALA A 79 -4.78 9.36 5.50
C ALA A 79 -3.65 9.99 4.68
N GLY A 80 -2.56 9.25 4.42
CA GLY A 80 -1.48 9.70 3.54
C GLY A 80 -1.98 10.04 2.14
N LEU A 81 -2.80 9.18 1.52
CA LEU A 81 -3.41 9.43 0.21
C LEU A 81 -4.32 10.67 0.21
N LEU A 82 -5.12 10.87 1.26
CA LEU A 82 -5.98 12.04 1.39
C LEU A 82 -5.17 13.34 1.50
N ILE A 83 -4.07 13.34 2.26
CA ILE A 83 -3.16 14.50 2.33
C ILE A 83 -2.50 14.74 0.96
N LEU A 84 -2.05 13.68 0.26
CA LEU A 84 -1.52 13.83 -1.09
C LEU A 84 -2.56 14.41 -2.07
N SER A 85 -3.84 14.12 -1.87
CA SER A 85 -4.92 14.65 -2.71
C SER A 85 -5.20 16.16 -2.52
N THR A 86 -4.61 16.78 -1.50
CA THR A 86 -4.69 18.23 -1.27
C THR A 86 -3.48 18.99 -1.80
N LEU A 87 -2.52 18.31 -2.44
CA LEU A 87 -1.35 18.97 -3.01
C LEU A 87 -1.74 19.98 -4.10
N THR A 88 -0.99 21.07 -4.12
CA THR A 88 -1.10 22.20 -5.05
C THR A 88 0.29 22.54 -5.57
N GLU A 89 0.41 23.47 -6.51
CA GLU A 89 1.65 23.92 -7.11
C GLU A 89 2.59 24.58 -6.08
N SER A 90 2.02 25.18 -5.03
CA SER A 90 2.74 25.90 -3.98
C SER A 90 2.79 25.15 -2.64
N SER A 91 2.46 23.86 -2.62
CA SER A 91 2.44 23.11 -1.36
C SER A 91 3.85 22.97 -0.77
N PRO A 92 4.01 23.14 0.55
CA PRO A 92 5.32 22.99 1.18
C PRO A 92 5.77 21.53 1.11
N VAL A 93 7.07 21.31 0.85
CA VAL A 93 7.66 19.96 0.75
C VAL A 93 7.44 19.11 2.02
N MET A 94 7.37 19.76 3.19
CA MET A 94 7.06 19.09 4.44
C MET A 94 5.69 18.40 4.42
N LEU A 95 4.69 18.96 3.73
CA LEU A 95 3.39 18.32 3.57
C LEU A 95 3.52 17.02 2.76
N VAL A 96 4.35 17.01 1.71
CA VAL A 96 4.64 15.81 0.93
C VAL A 96 5.34 14.76 1.78
N ILE A 97 6.37 15.15 2.55
CA ILE A 97 7.11 14.23 3.44
C ILE A 97 6.17 13.61 4.45
N VAL A 98 5.34 14.41 5.14
CA VAL A 98 4.36 13.91 6.11
C VAL A 98 3.39 12.94 5.44
N ALA A 99 2.84 13.29 4.28
CA ALA A 99 1.90 12.43 3.57
C ALA A 99 2.53 11.08 3.16
N LEU A 100 3.77 11.10 2.66
CA LEU A 100 4.53 9.90 2.31
C LEU A 100 4.84 9.05 3.55
N VAL A 101 5.22 9.67 4.67
CA VAL A 101 5.49 8.98 5.94
C VAL A 101 4.22 8.29 6.44
N PHE A 102 3.08 8.99 6.49
CA PHE A 102 1.80 8.38 6.88
C PHE A 102 1.45 7.20 5.97
N GLN A 103 1.60 7.37 4.65
CA GLN A 103 1.32 6.33 3.70
C GLN A 103 2.20 5.09 3.90
N MET A 104 3.52 5.30 3.98
CA MET A 104 4.50 4.22 4.07
C MET A 104 4.53 3.55 5.44
N SER A 105 4.29 4.29 6.53
CA SER A 105 4.01 3.70 7.85
C SER A 105 2.76 2.83 7.81
N GLY A 106 1.70 3.27 7.14
CA GLY A 106 0.49 2.48 6.97
C GLY A 106 0.76 1.18 6.21
N ASN A 107 1.53 1.25 5.13
CA ASN A 107 1.97 0.09 4.35
C ASN A 107 2.80 -0.88 5.21
N GLY A 108 3.78 -0.35 5.95
CA GLY A 108 4.60 -1.14 6.89
C GLY A 108 3.78 -1.77 8.01
N THR A 109 2.68 -1.13 8.44
CA THR A 109 1.80 -1.67 9.48
C THR A 109 0.84 -2.75 8.95
N PHE A 110 0.44 -2.65 7.68
CA PHE A 110 -0.52 -3.56 7.06
C PHE A 110 0.12 -4.86 6.52
N TYR A 111 1.22 -4.77 5.78
CA TYR A 111 1.73 -5.92 5.02
C TYR A 111 2.20 -7.10 5.89
N PRO A 112 3.00 -6.92 6.96
CA PRO A 112 3.44 -8.04 7.79
C PRO A 112 2.29 -8.87 8.39
N PRO A 113 1.33 -8.28 9.14
CA PRO A 113 0.23 -9.05 9.70
C PRO A 113 -0.70 -9.63 8.62
N ASN A 114 -0.87 -8.94 7.48
CA ASN A 114 -1.69 -9.49 6.40
C ASN A 114 -1.03 -10.69 5.72
N ASN A 115 0.29 -10.64 5.48
CA ASN A 115 1.03 -11.76 4.90
C ASN A 115 1.08 -12.95 5.85
N ALA A 116 1.30 -12.72 7.15
CA ALA A 116 1.24 -13.75 8.18
C ALA A 116 -0.13 -14.44 8.19
N SER A 117 -1.21 -13.64 8.08
CA SER A 117 -2.58 -14.16 8.00
C SER A 117 -2.82 -15.05 6.77
N ILE A 118 -2.27 -14.67 5.61
CA ILE A 118 -2.40 -15.46 4.36
C ILE A 118 -1.62 -16.76 4.44
N LEU A 119 -0.35 -16.69 4.85
CA LEU A 119 0.53 -17.86 4.93
C LEU A 119 0.11 -18.83 6.04
N GLY A 120 -0.33 -18.32 7.20
CA GLY A 120 -0.86 -19.14 8.29
C GLY A 120 -2.18 -19.85 7.97
N SER A 121 -2.81 -19.55 6.82
CA SER A 121 -4.04 -20.22 6.37
C SER A 121 -3.78 -21.42 5.46
N VAL A 122 -2.51 -21.78 5.20
CA VAL A 122 -2.15 -22.93 4.37
C VAL A 122 -1.14 -23.83 5.11
N PRO A 123 -1.05 -25.13 4.76
CA PRO A 123 0.00 -26.00 5.28
C PRO A 123 1.39 -25.51 4.87
N GLU A 124 2.40 -25.77 5.71
CA GLU A 124 3.80 -25.36 5.48
C GLU A 124 4.35 -25.84 4.13
N SER A 125 3.97 -27.05 3.69
CA SER A 125 4.35 -27.61 2.38
C SER A 125 3.89 -26.77 1.18
N LYS A 126 2.91 -25.87 1.37
CA LYS A 126 2.38 -24.97 0.33
C LYS A 126 2.87 -23.52 0.47
N TYR A 127 3.77 -23.22 1.41
CA TYR A 127 4.25 -21.85 1.64
C TYR A 127 4.93 -21.25 0.42
N GLY A 128 5.73 -22.04 -0.31
CA GLY A 128 6.37 -21.57 -1.56
C GLY A 128 5.34 -21.14 -2.61
N VAL A 129 4.31 -21.97 -2.84
CA VAL A 129 3.23 -21.68 -3.80
C VAL A 129 2.44 -20.45 -3.37
N MET A 130 2.06 -20.36 -2.09
CA MET A 130 1.30 -19.22 -1.57
C MET A 130 2.10 -17.92 -1.60
N SER A 131 3.38 -17.96 -1.24
CA SER A 131 4.28 -16.80 -1.32
C SER A 131 4.44 -16.32 -2.77
N GLY A 132 4.63 -17.24 -3.72
CA GLY A 132 4.64 -16.94 -5.15
C GLY A 132 3.35 -16.27 -5.61
N PHE A 133 2.20 -16.79 -5.19
CA PHE A 133 0.89 -16.20 -5.49
C PHE A 133 0.72 -14.79 -4.89
N VAL A 134 1.12 -14.57 -3.64
CA VAL A 134 1.09 -13.24 -3.01
C VAL A 134 1.99 -12.25 -3.76
N ASN A 135 3.16 -12.67 -4.24
CA ASN A 135 4.05 -11.83 -5.05
C ASN A 135 3.44 -11.52 -6.42
N LEU A 136 2.77 -12.49 -7.06
CA LEU A 136 2.04 -12.25 -8.30
C LEU A 136 0.93 -11.21 -8.10
N ILE A 137 0.12 -11.35 -7.05
CA ILE A 137 -0.95 -10.40 -6.71
C ILE A 137 -0.38 -9.01 -6.44
N ARG A 138 0.75 -8.93 -5.73
CA ARG A 138 1.48 -7.69 -5.49
C ARG A 138 1.90 -7.01 -6.78
N ASN A 139 2.56 -7.75 -7.68
CA ASN A 139 3.05 -7.21 -8.94
C ASN A 139 1.90 -6.78 -9.85
N ALA A 140 0.84 -7.59 -9.95
CA ALA A 140 -0.36 -7.24 -10.68
C ALA A 140 -0.99 -5.94 -10.14
N GLY A 141 -1.18 -5.86 -8.82
CA GLY A 141 -1.72 -4.65 -8.18
C GLY A 141 -0.83 -3.42 -8.41
N ASN A 142 0.51 -3.59 -8.38
CA ASN A 142 1.45 -2.51 -8.66
C ASN A 142 1.31 -1.96 -10.08
N ILE A 143 1.35 -2.85 -11.07
CA ILE A 143 1.25 -2.48 -12.49
C ILE A 143 -0.11 -1.84 -12.76
N THR A 144 -1.20 -2.42 -12.26
CA THR A 144 -2.55 -1.86 -12.40
C THR A 144 -2.65 -0.49 -11.74
N GLY A 145 -2.14 -0.31 -10.53
CA GLY A 145 -2.19 0.98 -9.83
C GLY A 145 -1.42 2.08 -10.56
N ILE A 146 -0.24 1.77 -11.10
CA ILE A 146 0.55 2.71 -11.91
C ILE A 146 -0.19 3.05 -13.21
N ALA A 147 -0.70 2.04 -13.92
CA ALA A 147 -1.41 2.25 -15.18
C ALA A 147 -2.67 3.10 -15.00
N VAL A 148 -3.51 2.78 -14.00
CA VAL A 148 -4.74 3.53 -13.70
C VAL A 148 -4.41 4.94 -13.24
N GLY A 149 -3.44 5.12 -12.34
CA GLY A 149 -3.05 6.45 -11.87
C GLY A 149 -2.53 7.33 -12.99
N THR A 150 -1.63 6.80 -13.83
CA THR A 150 -1.12 7.52 -15.00
C THR A 150 -2.24 7.85 -15.98
N ALA A 151 -3.14 6.90 -16.27
CA ALA A 151 -4.26 7.12 -17.17
C ALA A 151 -5.21 8.22 -16.68
N ILE A 152 -5.50 8.27 -15.37
CA ILE A 152 -6.33 9.34 -14.79
C ILE A 152 -5.65 10.70 -14.97
N VAL A 153 -4.35 10.79 -14.67
CA VAL A 153 -3.59 12.05 -14.82
C VAL A 153 -3.59 12.50 -16.29
N THR A 154 -3.20 11.63 -17.22
CA THR A 154 -3.09 11.99 -18.64
C THR A 154 -4.45 12.25 -19.28
N ALA A 155 -5.50 11.53 -18.89
CA ALA A 155 -6.86 11.82 -19.32
C ALA A 155 -7.35 13.18 -18.79
N THR A 156 -7.01 13.53 -17.55
CA THR A 156 -7.34 14.85 -17.00
C THR A 156 -6.64 15.95 -17.79
N MET A 157 -5.34 15.78 -18.09
CA MET A 157 -4.59 16.73 -18.92
C MET A 157 -5.20 16.89 -20.32
N ALA A 158 -5.57 15.78 -20.98
CA ALA A 158 -6.24 15.82 -22.28
C ALA A 158 -7.59 16.54 -22.23
N SER A 159 -8.37 16.32 -21.17
CA SER A 159 -9.67 16.99 -20.98
C SER A 159 -9.55 18.51 -20.82
N LEU A 160 -8.37 18.99 -20.43
CA LEU A 160 -8.03 20.41 -20.30
C LEU A 160 -7.29 20.97 -21.52
N GLY A 161 -7.14 20.18 -22.60
CA GLY A 161 -6.53 20.62 -23.86
C GLY A 161 -5.02 20.43 -23.97
N PHE A 162 -4.37 19.74 -23.02
CA PHE A 162 -2.93 19.49 -23.03
C PHE A 162 -2.57 18.12 -23.60
N LEU A 163 -1.32 17.95 -24.04
CA LEU A 163 -0.81 16.65 -24.47
C LEU A 163 -0.89 15.64 -23.30
N PRO A 164 -1.47 14.44 -23.50
CA PRO A 164 -1.59 13.41 -22.47
C PRO A 164 -0.26 12.70 -22.21
N SER A 165 0.79 13.45 -21.86
CA SER A 165 2.13 12.92 -21.62
C SER A 165 2.72 13.50 -20.33
N LEU A 166 3.23 12.60 -19.48
CA LEU A 166 4.01 12.99 -18.31
C LEU A 166 5.36 13.60 -18.68
N SER A 167 5.94 13.26 -19.83
CA SER A 167 7.19 13.88 -20.29
C SER A 167 7.00 15.35 -20.63
N ALA A 168 5.83 15.72 -21.17
CA ALA A 168 5.52 17.11 -21.50
C ALA A 168 5.50 18.01 -20.26
N VAL A 169 5.11 17.47 -19.10
CA VAL A 169 5.12 18.20 -17.82
C VAL A 169 6.56 18.55 -17.41
N SER A 170 7.50 17.63 -17.63
CA SER A 170 8.92 17.78 -17.28
C SER A 170 9.69 18.64 -18.29
N GLU A 171 9.37 18.53 -19.59
CA GLU A 171 10.13 19.12 -20.70
C GLU A 171 9.65 20.53 -21.09
N VAL A 172 8.33 20.74 -21.18
CA VAL A 172 7.74 22.01 -21.63
C VAL A 172 7.49 22.94 -20.45
N GLY A 173 7.06 22.39 -19.30
CA GLY A 173 7.13 23.06 -18.00
C GLY A 173 6.31 24.33 -17.81
N GLY A 174 5.24 24.56 -18.58
CA GLY A 174 4.34 25.72 -18.43
C GLY A 174 3.41 25.64 -17.21
N GLU A 175 2.98 26.80 -16.70
CA GLU A 175 2.10 26.87 -15.52
C GLU A 175 0.76 26.13 -15.73
N GLU A 176 0.18 26.24 -16.94
CA GLU A 176 -1.11 25.62 -17.24
C GLU A 176 -1.02 24.08 -17.31
N ILE A 177 0.02 23.53 -17.93
CA ILE A 177 0.23 22.08 -18.00
C ILE A 177 0.55 21.49 -16.63
N ILE A 178 1.29 22.23 -15.80
CA ILE A 178 1.55 21.88 -14.39
C ILE A 178 0.23 21.84 -13.61
N THR A 179 -0.62 22.86 -13.78
CA THR A 179 -1.93 22.92 -13.13
C THR A 179 -2.82 21.74 -13.54
N ALA A 180 -2.83 21.39 -14.82
CA ALA A 180 -3.56 20.23 -15.33
C ALA A 180 -3.04 18.90 -14.76
N PHE A 181 -1.71 18.74 -14.67
CA PHE A 181 -1.08 17.58 -14.03
C PHE A 181 -1.46 17.48 -12.55
N VAL A 182 -1.36 18.59 -11.79
CA VAL A 182 -1.72 18.63 -10.37
C VAL A 182 -3.21 18.32 -10.17
N ALA A 183 -4.10 18.82 -11.03
CA ALA A 183 -5.52 18.46 -10.99
C ALA A 183 -5.72 16.94 -11.15
N GLY A 184 -5.09 16.33 -12.16
CA GLY A 184 -5.14 14.89 -12.38
C GLY A 184 -4.53 14.08 -11.24
N LEU A 185 -3.46 14.58 -10.63
CA LEU A 185 -2.79 13.97 -9.47
C LEU A 185 -3.73 13.91 -8.26
N ARG A 186 -4.42 15.01 -7.97
CA ARG A 186 -5.39 15.10 -6.87
C ARG A 186 -6.57 14.15 -7.09
N ILE A 187 -7.11 14.08 -8.30
CA ILE A 187 -8.19 13.15 -8.65
C ILE A 187 -7.72 11.71 -8.47
N THR A 188 -6.53 11.37 -8.97
CA THR A 188 -5.91 10.06 -8.80
C THR A 188 -5.86 9.67 -7.33
N TYR A 189 -5.31 10.52 -6.45
CA TYR A 189 -5.17 10.16 -5.05
C TYR A 189 -6.50 10.07 -4.30
N LYS A 190 -7.54 10.83 -4.68
CA LYS A 190 -8.91 10.63 -4.16
C LYS A 190 -9.45 9.26 -4.55
N ILE A 191 -9.35 8.88 -5.83
CA ILE A 191 -9.82 7.58 -6.32
C ILE A 191 -9.06 6.44 -5.62
N MET A 192 -7.74 6.54 -5.52
CA MET A 192 -6.92 5.55 -4.84
C MET A 192 -7.25 5.46 -3.34
N ALA A 193 -7.57 6.58 -2.69
CA ALA A 193 -8.07 6.56 -1.30
C ALA A 193 -9.40 5.81 -1.18
N THR A 194 -10.34 5.98 -2.13
CA THR A 194 -11.60 5.21 -2.12
C THR A 194 -11.38 3.71 -2.30
N LEU A 195 -10.42 3.31 -3.14
CA LEU A 195 -10.00 1.90 -3.28
C LEU A 195 -9.36 1.38 -2.00
N MET A 196 -8.59 2.21 -1.30
CA MET A 196 -8.02 1.87 0.01
C MET A 196 -9.10 1.67 1.08
N VAL A 197 -10.15 2.48 1.06
CA VAL A 197 -11.33 2.29 1.94
C VAL A 197 -12.02 0.97 1.63
N ALA A 198 -12.17 0.58 0.36
CA ALA A 198 -12.69 -0.75 0.00
C ALA A 198 -11.80 -1.89 0.54
N SER A 199 -10.47 -1.75 0.45
CA SER A 199 -9.51 -2.68 1.08
C SER A 199 -9.72 -2.76 2.60
N MET A 200 -9.92 -1.61 3.25
CA MET A 200 -10.16 -1.51 4.69
C MET A 200 -11.45 -2.24 5.08
N VAL A 201 -12.53 -2.07 4.32
CA VAL A 201 -13.80 -2.77 4.54
C VAL A 201 -13.62 -4.29 4.39
N LEU A 202 -12.92 -4.76 3.36
CA LEU A 202 -12.61 -6.19 3.21
C LEU A 202 -11.78 -6.73 4.38
N SER A 203 -10.77 -5.97 4.83
CA SER A 203 -9.93 -6.35 5.97
C SER A 203 -10.73 -6.37 7.28
N PHE A 204 -11.70 -5.46 7.43
CA PHE A 204 -12.57 -5.39 8.60
C PHE A 204 -13.59 -6.54 8.64
N ILE A 205 -14.25 -6.83 7.51
CA ILE A 205 -15.28 -7.88 7.40
C ILE A 205 -14.68 -9.28 7.57
N ARG A 206 -13.41 -9.48 7.18
CA ARG A 206 -12.70 -10.74 7.33
C ARG A 206 -12.78 -11.32 8.75
N GLY A 207 -12.93 -10.48 9.79
CA GLY A 207 -12.96 -10.92 11.18
C GLY A 207 -11.59 -11.40 11.67
N GLY A 208 -11.33 -11.33 12.97
CA GLY A 208 -10.07 -11.77 13.56
C GLY A 208 -10.02 -13.29 13.60
N GLY A 209 -9.64 -13.92 12.49
CA GLY A 209 -9.30 -15.34 12.49
C GLY A 209 -8.16 -15.54 13.47
N GLN A 210 -8.48 -16.05 14.66
CA GLN A 210 -7.49 -16.63 15.55
C GLN A 210 -6.80 -17.72 14.75
N GLY A 211 -5.51 -17.56 14.48
CA GLY A 211 -4.71 -18.71 14.12
C GLY A 211 -4.81 -19.65 15.31
N THR A 212 -5.59 -20.71 15.19
CA THR A 212 -5.45 -21.85 16.09
C THR A 212 -3.97 -22.22 16.02
N PRO A 213 -3.21 -22.19 17.13
CA PRO A 213 -1.81 -22.56 17.10
C PRO A 213 -1.72 -23.98 16.54
N ALA A 214 -0.94 -24.16 15.47
CA ALA A 214 -0.74 -25.43 14.79
C ALA A 214 0.15 -26.40 15.61
N ASN A 215 -0.07 -26.47 16.92
CA ASN A 215 0.61 -27.38 17.83
C ASN A 215 -0.36 -27.80 18.95
N GLU A 216 -1.30 -28.68 18.62
CA GLU A 216 -1.63 -29.74 19.56
C GLU A 216 -0.66 -30.88 19.27
N PRO A 217 0.25 -31.24 20.19
CA PRO A 217 0.92 -32.52 20.12
C PRO A 217 -0.18 -33.57 20.13
N SER A 218 -0.22 -34.43 19.11
CA SER A 218 -1.08 -35.60 19.04
C SER A 218 -0.98 -36.39 20.35
N ALA A 219 -1.95 -36.18 21.24
CA ALA A 219 -2.13 -36.94 22.46
C ALA A 219 -2.73 -38.30 22.08
N GLU A 220 -1.94 -39.16 21.45
CA GLU A 220 -2.37 -40.53 21.16
C GLU A 220 -1.17 -41.49 21.03
N ALA A 221 -0.56 -41.81 22.17
CA ALA A 221 0.12 -43.08 22.38
C ALA A 221 0.20 -43.44 23.87
N THR A 222 -0.85 -43.19 24.64
CA THR A 222 -1.08 -43.96 25.87
C THR A 222 -1.77 -45.26 25.49
N ARG A 223 -1.00 -46.35 25.37
CA ARG A 223 -1.51 -47.70 25.63
C ARG A 223 -0.79 -48.28 26.84
N PRO A 224 -1.53 -48.98 27.72
CA PRO A 224 -1.11 -49.25 29.08
C PRO A 224 -0.08 -50.39 29.15
N ALA A 225 0.71 -50.36 30.21
CA ALA A 225 1.41 -51.53 30.69
C ALA A 225 0.37 -52.64 30.95
N SER A 226 0.53 -53.78 30.28
CA SER A 226 -0.05 -55.05 30.70
C SER A 226 1.09 -56.02 30.97
N THR A 227 1.27 -56.26 32.26
CA THR A 227 1.84 -57.44 32.89
C THR A 227 1.69 -58.73 32.08
N ALA A 228 2.81 -59.43 31.86
CA ALA A 228 2.99 -60.88 32.00
C ALA A 228 4.48 -61.19 32.09
#